data_AF-A0A326RNR3-F1
#
_entry.id   AF-A0A326RNR3-F1
#
_cell.length_a   1.000
_cell.length_b   1.000
_cell.length_c   1.000
_cell.angle_alpha   90.00
_cell.angle_beta   90.00
_cell.angle_gamma   90.00
#
_symmetry.space_group_name_H-M   'P 1'
#
loop_
_entity.id
_entity.type
_entity.pdbx_description
1 polymer ?
#
loop_
_entity_poly.entity_id
_entity_poly.type
_entity_poly.pdbx_seq_one_letter_code
_entity_poly.pdbx_strand_id
1 'polypeptide(L)'
;MTALDAPTRIKAGSHFDVAKILEPEGERGLSFMDLAQRVNTLSSKKEIAATGKAGTVYLCHPFIVHAAQNHYGTTPKFMAQPPLLTKKDFAFDTNDQLLSPVEKAIRIGLGM
;
A
#
# COMPACT_ATOMS: atom_id res chain seq x y z
N MET A 1 -16.44 15.37 3.07
CA MET A 1 -16.39 13.91 2.90
C MET A 1 -16.53 13.26 4.26
N THR A 2 -17.48 12.34 4.38
CA THR A 2 -17.82 11.57 5.58
C THR A 2 -17.46 10.10 5.39
N ALA A 3 -17.71 9.25 6.39
CA ALA A 3 -17.53 7.80 6.25
C ALA A 3 -18.46 7.18 5.17
N LEU A 4 -19.65 7.74 4.95
CA LEU A 4 -20.61 7.27 3.95
C LEU A 4 -20.17 7.57 2.50
N ASP A 5 -19.27 8.55 2.34
CA ASP A 5 -18.73 8.96 1.03
C ASP A 5 -17.63 8.02 0.50
N ALA A 6 -17.55 6.81 1.06
CA ALA A 6 -16.63 5.75 0.67
C ALA A 6 -15.16 6.19 0.51
N PRO A 7 -14.52 6.76 1.54
CA PRO A 7 -13.08 6.99 1.50
C PRO A 7 -12.31 5.67 1.30
N THR A 8 -11.15 5.72 0.66
CA THR A 8 -10.31 4.52 0.54
C THR A 8 -9.83 4.11 1.94
N ARG A 9 -10.03 2.85 2.30
CA ARG A 9 -9.60 2.30 3.60
C ARG A 9 -8.19 1.76 3.45
N ILE A 10 -7.31 2.07 4.40
CA ILE A 10 -5.89 1.73 4.35
C ILE A 10 -5.51 1.07 5.66
N LYS A 11 -4.82 -0.07 5.60
CA LYS A 11 -4.17 -0.67 6.77
C LYS A 11 -2.83 0.02 7.00
N ALA A 12 -2.74 0.91 7.97
CA ALA A 12 -1.54 1.70 8.23
C ALA A 12 -0.34 0.78 8.57
N GLY A 13 0.79 1.01 7.90
CA GLY A 13 2.02 0.23 8.08
C GLY A 13 2.03 -1.16 7.41
N SER A 14 0.98 -1.55 6.67
CA SER A 14 0.90 -2.88 6.04
C SER A 14 2.00 -3.15 5.00
N HIS A 15 2.57 -2.10 4.41
CA HIS A 15 3.64 -2.22 3.41
C HIS A 15 4.90 -2.85 3.98
N PHE A 16 5.14 -2.72 5.29
CA PHE A 16 6.23 -3.41 5.97
C PHE A 16 5.99 -4.92 6.06
N ASP A 17 4.75 -5.34 6.35
CA ASP A 17 4.47 -6.77 6.46
C ASP A 17 4.40 -7.44 5.08
N VAL A 18 3.87 -6.73 4.08
CA VAL A 18 3.87 -7.22 2.69
C VAL A 18 5.31 -7.38 2.18
N ALA A 19 6.24 -6.48 2.54
CA ALA A 19 7.66 -6.67 2.24
C ALA A 19 8.20 -7.99 2.83
N LYS A 20 7.90 -8.29 4.11
CA LYS A 20 8.28 -9.56 4.75
C LYS A 20 7.66 -10.79 4.10
N ILE A 21 6.42 -10.69 3.64
CA ILE A 21 5.73 -11.80 2.95
C ILE A 21 6.38 -12.09 1.60
N LEU A 22 6.79 -11.05 0.87
CA LEU A 22 7.31 -11.16 -0.49
C LEU A 22 8.80 -11.50 -0.56
N GLU A 23 9.60 -11.10 0.44
CA GLU A 23 11.05 -11.37 0.47
C GLU A 23 11.44 -12.82 0.18
N PRO A 24 10.87 -13.85 0.85
CA PRO A 24 11.27 -15.23 0.60
C PRO A 24 10.83 -15.76 -0.77
N GLU A 25 9.97 -15.03 -1.48
CA GLU A 25 9.41 -15.43 -2.77
C GLU A 25 10.23 -14.91 -3.95
N GLY A 26 11.04 -13.86 -3.74
CA GLY A 26 11.89 -13.25 -4.76
C GLY A 26 11.16 -13.01 -6.09
N GLU A 27 11.85 -13.31 -7.20
CA GLU A 27 11.31 -13.15 -8.57
C GLU A 27 10.11 -14.05 -8.88
N ARG A 28 9.92 -15.15 -8.13
CA ARG A 28 8.75 -16.01 -8.31
C ARG A 28 7.45 -15.29 -7.94
N GLY A 29 7.54 -14.41 -6.94
CA GLY A 29 6.42 -13.64 -6.43
C GLY A 29 5.26 -14.51 -5.92
N LEU A 30 4.11 -13.86 -5.76
CA LEU A 30 2.86 -14.47 -5.33
C LEU A 30 1.72 -14.06 -6.24
N SER A 31 0.74 -14.94 -6.40
CA SER A 31 -0.55 -14.55 -6.95
C SER A 31 -1.24 -13.57 -6.00
N PHE A 32 -2.16 -12.77 -6.54
CA PHE A 32 -2.96 -11.84 -5.74
C PHE A 32 -3.71 -12.56 -4.59
N MET A 33 -4.25 -13.75 -4.87
CA MET A 33 -5.01 -14.51 -3.88
C MET A 33 -4.12 -15.06 -2.76
N ASP A 34 -2.93 -15.56 -3.09
CA ASP A 34 -1.99 -16.05 -2.09
C ASP A 34 -1.51 -14.93 -1.17
N LEU A 35 -1.18 -13.77 -1.75
CA LEU A 35 -0.79 -12.59 -0.98
C LEU A 35 -1.93 -12.13 -0.08
N ALA A 36 -3.17 -12.05 -0.60
CA ALA A 36 -4.33 -11.65 0.18
C ALA A 36 -4.60 -12.60 1.37
N GLN A 37 -4.47 -13.91 1.16
CA GLN A 37 -4.60 -14.89 2.24
C GLN A 37 -3.54 -14.68 3.33
N ARG A 38 -2.27 -14.54 2.96
CA ARG A 38 -1.18 -14.28 3.93
C ARG A 38 -1.34 -12.94 4.65
N VAL A 39 -1.79 -11.89 3.96
CA VAL A 39 -2.06 -10.59 4.59
C VAL A 39 -3.18 -10.69 5.62
N ASN A 40 -4.17 -11.56 5.41
CA ASN A 40 -5.27 -11.74 6.35
C ASN A 40 -4.88 -12.54 7.61
N THR A 41 -3.75 -13.26 7.61
CA THR A 41 -3.26 -13.95 8.80
C THR A 41 -2.40 -13.06 9.71
N LEU A 42 -1.99 -11.88 9.23
CA LEU A 42 -1.23 -10.91 10.03
C LEU A 42 -2.10 -10.23 11.09
N SER A 43 -1.45 -9.72 12.14
CA SER A 43 -2.12 -8.97 13.21
C SER A 43 -2.94 -7.79 12.66
N SER A 44 -4.06 -7.50 13.32
CA SER A 44 -4.93 -6.40 12.91
C SER A 44 -4.17 -5.09 12.94
N LYS A 45 -3.94 -4.51 11.76
CA LYS A 45 -3.43 -3.14 11.63
C LYS A 45 -4.56 -2.15 11.84
N LYS A 46 -4.20 -0.99 12.38
CA LYS A 46 -5.11 0.16 12.43
C LYS A 46 -5.56 0.52 11.01
N GLU A 47 -6.86 0.48 10.79
CA GLU A 47 -7.46 0.97 9.57
C GLU A 47 -7.63 2.49 9.64
N ILE A 48 -7.24 3.18 8.58
CA ILE A 48 -7.39 4.63 8.42
C ILE A 48 -8.12 4.94 7.11
N ALA A 49 -8.82 6.07 7.07
CA ALA A 49 -9.51 6.54 5.88
C ALA A 49 -8.67 7.60 5.15
N ALA A 50 -8.42 7.41 3.86
CA ALA A 50 -7.83 8.44 2.99
C ALA A 50 -8.89 9.50 2.68
N THR A 51 -8.76 10.68 3.28
CA THR A 51 -9.72 11.78 3.17
C THR A 51 -9.10 13.12 2.77
N GLY A 52 -9.85 13.91 2.01
CA GLY A 52 -9.38 15.22 1.55
C GLY A 52 -10.44 15.96 0.74
N LYS A 53 -10.13 17.20 0.36
CA LYS A 53 -10.93 17.97 -0.61
C LYS A 53 -10.71 17.40 -2.02
N ALA A 54 -11.62 17.69 -2.96
CA ALA A 54 -11.40 17.37 -4.37
C ALA A 54 -10.05 17.93 -4.85
N GLY A 55 -9.28 17.13 -5.59
CA GLY A 55 -7.91 17.45 -5.98
C GLY A 55 -6.83 17.00 -4.98
N THR A 56 -7.20 16.45 -3.83
CA THR A 56 -6.21 15.83 -2.91
C THR A 56 -5.61 14.58 -3.55
N VAL A 57 -4.28 14.47 -3.51
CA VAL A 57 -3.53 13.32 -4.02
C VAL A 57 -2.89 12.55 -2.87
N TYR A 58 -3.05 11.24 -2.89
CA TYR A 58 -2.33 10.32 -2.02
C TYR A 58 -1.24 9.61 -2.82
N LEU A 59 0.01 9.79 -2.40
CA LEU A 59 1.12 8.98 -2.89
C LEU A 59 1.26 7.75 -1.99
N CYS A 60 0.95 6.58 -2.57
CA CYS A 60 0.91 5.32 -1.84
C CYS A 60 2.10 4.43 -2.19
N HIS A 61 2.69 3.80 -1.17
CA HIS A 61 3.67 2.74 -1.38
C HIS A 61 3.01 1.55 -2.12
N PRO A 62 3.67 0.90 -3.09
CA PRO A 62 3.06 -0.18 -3.89
C PRO A 62 2.57 -1.37 -3.05
N PHE A 63 3.19 -1.60 -1.90
CA PHE A 63 2.82 -2.67 -0.96
C PHE A 63 1.72 -2.30 0.06
N ILE A 64 1.06 -1.15 -0.08
CA ILE A 64 0.01 -0.78 0.87
C ILE A 64 -1.27 -1.61 0.65
N VAL A 65 -1.80 -2.17 1.72
CA VAL A 65 -3.06 -2.91 1.72
C VAL A 65 -4.17 -1.89 1.89
N HIS A 66 -5.02 -1.81 0.89
CA HIS A 66 -6.11 -0.85 0.84
C HIS A 66 -7.35 -1.49 0.21
N ALA A 67 -8.51 -0.92 0.52
CA ALA A 67 -9.79 -1.41 0.03
C ALA A 67 -10.73 -0.26 -0.32
N ALA A 68 -11.51 -0.47 -1.37
CA ALA A 68 -12.71 0.29 -1.60
C ALA A 68 -13.79 -0.09 -0.57
N GLN A 69 -14.87 0.70 -0.55
CA GLN A 69 -16.07 0.40 0.21
C GLN A 69 -17.28 0.92 -0.56
N ASN A 70 -18.47 0.40 -0.22
CA ASN A 70 -19.71 0.87 -0.84
C ASN A 70 -19.96 2.34 -0.51
N HIS A 71 -20.46 3.08 -1.50
CA HIS A 71 -20.78 4.48 -1.34
C HIS A 71 -22.26 4.63 -0.99
N TYR A 72 -22.51 5.15 0.21
CA TYR A 72 -23.86 5.41 0.77
C TYR A 72 -24.13 6.91 0.97
N GLY A 73 -23.22 7.76 0.51
CA GLY A 73 -23.35 9.21 0.54
C GLY A 73 -24.17 9.72 -0.64
N THR A 74 -24.50 11.01 -0.61
CA THR A 74 -25.41 11.63 -1.60
C THR A 74 -24.67 12.36 -2.72
N THR A 75 -23.37 12.59 -2.57
CA THR A 75 -22.54 13.31 -3.54
C THR A 75 -21.63 12.34 -4.28
N PRO A 76 -21.72 12.22 -5.62
CA PRO A 76 -20.88 11.32 -6.39
C PRO A 76 -19.37 11.55 -6.15
N LYS A 77 -18.64 10.45 -5.95
CA LYS A 77 -17.17 10.45 -5.80
C LYS A 77 -16.52 9.95 -7.09
N PHE A 78 -15.69 10.80 -7.69
CA PHE A 78 -14.80 10.44 -8.78
C PHE A 78 -13.36 10.34 -8.28
N MET A 79 -12.63 9.33 -8.74
CA MET A 79 -11.24 9.09 -8.34
C MET A 79 -10.48 8.46 -9.49
N ALA A 80 -9.24 8.90 -9.70
CA ALA A 80 -8.29 8.27 -10.59
C ALA A 80 -7.16 7.66 -9.77
N GLN A 81 -6.68 6.49 -10.20
CA GLN A 81 -5.55 5.79 -9.58
C GLN A 81 -4.47 5.54 -10.63
N PRO A 82 -3.85 6.60 -11.18
CA PRO A 82 -2.79 6.43 -12.17
C PRO A 82 -1.62 5.66 -11.53
N PRO A 83 -1.13 4.57 -12.15
CA PRO A 83 0.03 3.86 -11.65
C PRO A 83 1.27 4.75 -11.77
N LEU A 84 2.13 4.72 -10.75
CA LEU A 84 3.48 5.24 -10.84
C LEU A 84 4.42 4.06 -11.02
N LEU A 85 4.97 3.95 -12.22
CA LEU A 85 5.91 2.90 -12.55
C LEU A 85 7.30 3.27 -12.03
N THR A 86 8.03 2.27 -11.54
CA THR A 86 9.42 2.44 -11.17
C THR A 86 10.27 2.61 -12.42
N LYS A 87 11.34 3.40 -12.32
CA LYS A 87 12.29 3.58 -13.43
C LYS A 87 13.19 2.36 -13.65
N LYS A 88 13.35 1.55 -12.61
CA LYS A 88 14.20 0.36 -12.51
C LYS A 88 13.63 -0.56 -11.43
N ASP A 89 14.13 -1.78 -11.38
CA ASP A 89 13.80 -2.71 -10.30
C ASP A 89 14.29 -2.18 -8.95
N PHE A 90 13.66 -2.65 -7.87
CA PHE A 90 14.00 -2.22 -6.52
C PHE A 90 15.36 -2.79 -6.11
N ALA A 91 16.30 -1.91 -5.80
CA ALA A 91 17.62 -2.28 -5.30
C ALA A 91 17.73 -1.84 -3.84
N PHE A 92 17.20 -2.64 -2.93
CA PHE A 92 17.17 -2.31 -1.50
C PHE A 92 18.39 -2.85 -0.72
N ASP A 93 19.26 -3.65 -1.34
CA ASP A 93 20.53 -4.13 -0.77
C ASP A 93 21.72 -3.24 -1.18
N THR A 94 21.57 -1.92 -1.04
CA THR A 94 22.63 -0.95 -1.36
C THR A 94 22.79 0.12 -0.28
N ASN A 95 23.75 1.04 -0.48
CA ASN A 95 24.00 2.15 0.44
C ASN A 95 22.72 2.96 0.68
N ASP A 96 22.37 3.20 1.95
CA ASP A 96 21.16 3.90 2.36
C ASP A 96 20.98 5.29 1.72
N GLN A 97 22.09 5.97 1.40
CA GLN A 97 22.05 7.28 0.76
C GLN A 97 21.52 7.23 -0.68
N LEU A 98 21.54 6.07 -1.33
CA LEU A 98 21.08 5.87 -2.71
C LEU A 98 19.63 5.36 -2.80
N LEU A 99 19.02 5.00 -1.66
CA LEU A 99 17.70 4.40 -1.63
C LEU A 99 16.59 5.44 -1.79
N SER A 100 15.64 5.15 -2.67
CA SER A 100 14.37 5.86 -2.75
C SER A 100 13.53 5.65 -1.49
N PRO A 101 12.53 6.51 -1.22
CA PRO A 101 11.62 6.31 -0.08
C PRO A 101 10.90 4.95 -0.09
N VAL A 102 10.65 4.38 -1.27
CA VAL A 102 10.05 3.05 -1.42
C VAL A 102 11.03 1.97 -0.97
N GLU A 103 12.27 2.00 -1.46
CA GLU A 103 13.29 1.02 -1.08
C GLU A 103 13.65 1.10 0.42
N LYS A 104 13.70 2.31 0.99
CA LYS A 104 13.89 2.50 2.44
C LYS A 104 12.77 1.85 3.25
N ALA A 105 11.52 2.02 2.83
CA ALA A 105 10.39 1.41 3.51
C ALA A 105 10.43 -0.14 3.42
N ILE A 106 10.88 -0.69 2.28
CA ILE A 106 11.09 -2.13 2.14
C ILE A 106 12.17 -2.61 3.13
N ARG A 107 13.35 -1.97 3.18
CA ARG A 107 14.42 -2.32 4.14
C ARG A 107 13.97 -2.28 5.59
N ILE A 108 13.27 -1.21 5.99
CA ILE A 108 12.69 -1.10 7.34
C ILE A 108 11.74 -2.26 7.61
N GLY A 109 10.92 -2.64 6.62
CA GLY A 109 10.06 -3.81 6.69
C GLY A 109 10.84 -5.11 6.92
N LEU A 110 11.99 -5.27 6.28
CA LEU A 110 12.85 -6.45 6.42
C LEU A 110 13.73 -6.43 7.69
N GLY A 111 13.80 -5.31 8.41
CA GLY A 111 14.65 -5.16 9.60
C GLY A 111 16.12 -4.89 9.26
N MET A 112 16.38 -4.24 8.12
CA MET A 112 17.71 -3.90 7.59
C MET A 112 18.01 -2.40 7.63
#